data_AF-A0AAW8Q0K4-F1
#
_entry.id   AF-A0AAW8Q0K4-F1
#
_cell.length_a   1.000
_cell.length_b   1.000
_cell.length_c   1.000
_cell.angle_alpha   90.00
_cell.angle_beta   90.00
_cell.angle_gamma   90.00
#
_symmetry.space_group_name_H-M   'P 1'
#
loop_
_entity.id
_entity.type
_entity.pdbx_description
1 polymer ?
#
loop_
_entity_poly.entity_id
_entity_poly.type
_entity_poly.pdbx_seq_one_letter_code
_entity_poly.pdbx_strand_id
1 'polypeptide(L)'
;MNTNTLLKKFAEFITRLQAQRANELSHHLNEDLKAFVETLKTAAPRNKITFIDVNESNQTLTWHNAAELCRKLKENCAIHYQNAAEALQDQQNGVDTEFDPYRMESEADEMNAELETILSNVLKAVESRMNKEPAVAA
;
A
#
# COMPACT_ATOMS: atom_id res chain seq x y z
N MET A 1 23.63 -2.26 -4.77
CA MET A 1 22.72 -2.97 -3.83
C MET A 1 22.29 -4.28 -4.50
N ASN A 2 22.41 -5.44 -3.85
CA ASN A 2 22.04 -6.70 -4.49
C ASN A 2 20.50 -6.92 -4.45
N THR A 3 20.00 -7.81 -5.30
CA THR A 3 18.56 -8.08 -5.47
C THR A 3 17.87 -8.53 -4.18
N ASN A 4 18.50 -9.42 -3.40
CA ASN A 4 17.97 -9.89 -2.12
C ASN A 4 17.81 -8.73 -1.11
N THR A 5 18.76 -7.79 -1.06
CA THR A 5 18.66 -6.59 -0.22
C THR A 5 17.47 -5.71 -0.62
N LEU A 6 17.23 -5.55 -1.92
CA LEU A 6 16.07 -4.82 -2.44
C LEU A 6 14.76 -5.52 -2.08
N LEU A 7 14.70 -6.85 -2.18
CA LEU A 7 13.53 -7.64 -1.80
C LEU A 7 13.22 -7.53 -0.30
N LYS A 8 14.23 -7.62 0.57
CA LYS A 8 14.07 -7.42 2.02
C LYS A 8 13.48 -6.05 2.34
N LYS A 9 14.04 -5.00 1.74
CA LYS A 9 13.50 -3.63 1.88
C LYS A 9 12.08 -3.51 1.32
N PHE A 10 11.74 -4.25 0.27
CA PHE A 10 10.39 -4.26 -0.27
C PHE A 10 9.40 -4.97 0.66
N ALA A 11 9.78 -6.09 1.26
CA ALA A 11 8.98 -6.73 2.30
C ALA A 11 8.77 -5.78 3.50
N GLU A 12 9.86 -5.15 4.00
CA GLU A 12 9.79 -4.15 5.07
C GLU A 12 8.88 -2.97 4.73
N PHE A 13 8.90 -2.48 3.49
CA PHE A 13 8.01 -1.44 2.99
C PHE A 13 6.53 -1.85 3.12
N ILE A 14 6.18 -3.07 2.72
CA ILE A 14 4.80 -3.56 2.81
C ILE A 14 4.40 -3.76 4.27
N THR A 15 5.27 -4.36 5.10
CA THR A 15 5.00 -4.54 6.53
C THR A 15 4.79 -3.21 7.26
N ARG A 16 5.59 -2.18 6.95
CA ARG A 16 5.39 -0.82 7.51
C ARG A 16 4.04 -0.23 7.12
N LEU A 17 3.58 -0.47 5.88
CA LEU A 17 2.26 -0.03 5.41
C LEU A 17 1.11 -0.75 6.13
N GLN A 18 1.24 -2.05 6.40
CA GLN A 18 0.23 -2.85 7.12
C GLN A 18 0.18 -2.52 8.61
N ALA A 19 1.32 -2.20 9.22
CA ALA A 19 1.39 -1.89 10.65
C ALA A 19 0.69 -0.57 11.03
N GLN A 20 0.46 0.31 10.07
CA GLN A 20 -0.23 1.58 10.28
C GLN A 20 -1.72 1.44 9.99
N ARG A 21 -2.56 2.05 10.82
CA ARG A 21 -3.97 2.19 10.48
C ARG A 21 -4.10 3.06 9.23
N ALA A 22 -5.10 2.77 8.40
CA ALA A 22 -5.29 3.50 7.15
C ALA A 22 -5.51 5.01 7.36
N ASN A 23 -6.20 5.39 8.43
CA ASN A 23 -6.41 6.78 8.83
C ASN A 23 -5.20 7.46 9.50
N GLU A 24 -4.06 6.78 9.65
CA GLU A 24 -2.87 7.27 10.35
C GLU A 24 -1.63 7.39 9.45
N LEU A 25 -1.81 7.48 8.12
CA LEU A 25 -0.68 7.68 7.20
C LEU A 25 -0.01 9.05 7.40
N SER A 26 1.05 9.09 8.21
CA SER A 26 1.82 10.32 8.43
C SER A 26 2.52 10.82 7.15
N HIS A 27 2.66 12.14 7.03
CA HIS A 27 3.41 12.76 5.92
C HIS A 27 4.83 12.21 5.80
N HIS A 28 5.55 12.08 6.92
CA HIS A 28 6.92 11.57 6.92
C HIS A 28 7.00 10.14 6.39
N LEU A 29 6.07 9.26 6.78
CA LEU A 29 6.02 7.90 6.25
C LEU A 29 5.70 7.91 4.75
N ASN A 30 4.76 8.73 4.29
CA ASN A 30 4.44 8.80 2.85
C ASN A 30 5.65 9.24 2.01
N GLU A 31 6.44 10.21 2.48
CA GLU A 31 7.67 10.63 1.79
C GLU A 31 8.76 9.55 1.80
N ASP A 32 8.95 8.83 2.91
CA ASP A 32 9.83 7.66 2.97
C ASP A 32 9.42 6.60 1.92
N LEU A 33 8.12 6.35 1.80
CA LEU A 33 7.57 5.36 0.86
C LEU A 33 7.78 5.82 -0.60
N LYS A 34 7.60 7.10 -0.91
CA LYS A 34 7.91 7.68 -2.24
C LYS A 34 9.39 7.52 -2.60
N ALA A 35 10.28 7.82 -1.66
CA ALA A 35 11.72 7.66 -1.85
C ALA A 35 12.12 6.20 -2.12
N PHE A 36 11.45 5.25 -1.47
CA PHE A 36 11.64 3.83 -1.74
C PHE A 36 11.18 3.42 -3.15
N VAL A 37 10.03 3.92 -3.62
CA VAL A 37 9.55 3.68 -4.98
C VAL A 37 10.57 4.15 -6.02
N GLU A 38 11.13 5.36 -5.87
CA GLU A 38 12.16 5.87 -6.79
C GLU A 38 13.47 5.05 -6.70
N THR A 39 13.82 4.55 -5.52
CA THR A 39 14.93 3.62 -5.35
C THR A 39 14.73 2.33 -6.16
N LEU A 40 13.54 1.72 -6.08
CA LEU A 40 13.21 0.52 -6.85
C LEU A 40 13.25 0.79 -8.36
N LYS A 41 12.74 1.95 -8.79
CA LYS A 41 12.71 2.36 -10.19
C LYS A 41 14.12 2.53 -10.76
N THR A 42 15.07 2.99 -9.96
CA THR A 42 16.46 3.18 -10.40
C THR A 42 17.28 1.90 -10.29
N ALA A 43 17.15 1.17 -9.19
CA ALA A 43 17.98 0.01 -8.88
C ALA A 43 17.47 -1.31 -9.50
N ALA A 44 16.17 -1.42 -9.77
CA ALA A 44 15.53 -2.62 -10.30
C ALA A 44 14.39 -2.30 -11.31
N PRO A 45 14.64 -1.45 -12.34
CA PRO A 45 13.60 -0.92 -13.24
C PRO A 45 12.78 -1.98 -13.96
N ARG A 46 13.37 -3.15 -14.21
CA ARG A 46 12.76 -4.24 -15.01
C ARG A 46 12.32 -5.43 -14.19
N ASN A 47 12.63 -5.45 -12.89
CA ASN A 47 12.27 -6.58 -12.05
C ASN A 47 10.76 -6.60 -11.85
N LYS A 48 10.16 -7.77 -12.04
CA LYS A 48 8.71 -7.96 -11.97
C LYS A 48 8.33 -8.85 -10.81
N ILE A 49 7.12 -8.63 -10.32
CA ILE A 49 6.46 -9.44 -9.31
C ILE A 49 5.06 -9.79 -9.81
N THR A 50 4.64 -11.01 -9.54
CA THR A 50 3.30 -11.50 -9.87
C THR A 50 2.58 -11.82 -8.58
N PHE A 51 1.39 -11.25 -8.38
CA PHE A 51 0.55 -11.45 -7.21
C PHE A 51 -0.92 -11.55 -7.65
N ILE A 52 -1.76 -12.07 -6.76
CA ILE A 52 -3.21 -12.18 -6.99
C ILE A 52 -3.88 -10.90 -6.46
N ASP A 53 -4.70 -10.24 -7.26
CA ASP A 53 -5.48 -9.07 -6.84
C ASP A 53 -6.81 -9.45 -6.15
N VAL A 54 -7.62 -8.44 -5.82
CA VAL A 54 -8.94 -8.63 -5.17
C VAL A 54 -9.94 -9.38 -6.04
N ASN A 55 -9.74 -9.41 -7.36
CA ASN A 55 -10.60 -10.11 -8.32
C ASN A 55 -10.05 -11.52 -8.63
N GLU A 56 -9.22 -12.08 -7.75
CA GLU A 56 -8.55 -13.36 -7.90
C GLU A 56 -7.72 -13.48 -9.20
N SER A 57 -7.31 -12.35 -9.77
CA SER A 57 -6.62 -12.28 -11.05
C SER A 57 -5.12 -12.08 -10.85
N ASN A 58 -4.33 -12.74 -11.69
CA ASN A 58 -2.87 -12.58 -11.66
C ASN A 58 -2.45 -11.22 -12.23
N GLN A 59 -1.92 -10.36 -11.37
CA GLN A 59 -1.31 -9.09 -11.75
C GLN A 59 0.20 -9.23 -11.81
N THR A 60 0.81 -8.77 -12.90
CA THR A 60 2.28 -8.72 -13.04
C THR A 60 2.74 -7.30 -13.23
N LEU A 61 3.43 -6.75 -12.24
CA LEU A 61 3.93 -5.37 -12.23
C LEU A 61 5.44 -5.35 -12.04
N THR A 62 6.10 -4.28 -12.46
CA THR A 62 7.46 -4.00 -11.99
C THR A 62 7.44 -3.75 -10.49
N TRP A 63 8.55 -3.99 -9.79
CA TRP A 63 8.61 -3.82 -8.33
C TRP A 63 8.23 -2.41 -7.90
N HIS A 64 8.73 -1.39 -8.60
CA HIS A 64 8.39 0.00 -8.29
C HIS A 64 6.90 0.30 -8.53
N ASN A 65 6.27 -0.28 -9.55
CA ASN A 65 4.83 -0.11 -9.79
C ASN A 65 3.98 -0.82 -8.74
N ALA A 66 4.41 -2.01 -8.28
CA ALA A 66 3.73 -2.71 -7.18
C ALA A 66 3.84 -1.93 -5.86
N ALA A 67 5.02 -1.40 -5.53
CA ALA A 67 5.21 -0.55 -4.36
C ALA A 67 4.38 0.75 -4.45
N GLU A 68 4.36 1.40 -5.61
CA GLU A 68 3.57 2.61 -5.84
C GLU A 68 2.06 2.36 -5.76
N LEU A 69 1.59 1.22 -6.26
CA LEU A 69 0.18 0.80 -6.11
C LEU A 69 -0.20 0.69 -4.63
N CYS A 70 0.59 -0.05 -3.84
CA CYS A 70 0.37 -0.20 -2.40
C CYS A 70 0.36 1.15 -1.66
N ARG A 71 1.31 2.04 -2.00
CA ARG A 71 1.40 3.39 -1.43
C ARG A 71 0.15 4.22 -1.74
N LYS A 72 -0.24 4.28 -3.02
CA LYS A 72 -1.39 5.08 -3.47
C LYS A 72 -2.70 4.60 -2.90
N LEU A 73 -2.90 3.29 -2.83
CA LEU A 73 -4.11 2.72 -2.23
C LEU A 73 -4.20 3.08 -0.74
N LYS A 74 -3.08 3.03 0.01
CA LYS A 74 -3.05 3.49 1.42
C LYS A 74 -3.34 4.99 1.55
N GLU A 75 -2.73 5.82 0.70
CA GLU A 75 -2.97 7.27 0.65
C GLU A 75 -4.43 7.59 0.36
N ASN A 76 -5.05 6.90 -0.60
CA ASN A 76 -6.47 7.06 -0.90
C ASN A 76 -7.33 6.65 0.31
N CYS A 77 -7.08 5.49 0.93
CA CYS A 77 -7.83 5.09 2.13
C CYS A 77 -7.76 6.15 3.23
N ALA A 78 -6.56 6.71 3.48
CA ALA A 78 -6.36 7.77 4.47
C ALA A 78 -7.23 9.02 4.17
N ILE A 79 -7.25 9.45 2.90
CA ILE A 79 -8.06 10.59 2.45
C ILE A 79 -9.55 10.31 2.65
N HIS A 80 -10.02 9.11 2.34
CA HIS A 80 -11.43 8.74 2.52
C HIS A 80 -11.85 8.76 3.99
N TYR A 81 -11.04 8.22 4.91
CA TYR A 81 -11.32 8.33 6.34
C TYR A 81 -11.28 9.78 6.84
N GLN A 82 -10.36 10.61 6.34
CA GLN A 82 -10.30 12.02 6.69
C GLN A 82 -11.57 12.75 6.24
N ASN A 83 -12.00 12.54 4.99
CA ASN A 83 -13.21 13.15 4.46
C ASN A 83 -14.47 12.71 5.24
N ALA A 84 -14.54 11.43 5.65
CA ALA A 84 -15.64 10.93 6.48
C ALA A 84 -15.67 11.62 7.86
N ALA A 85 -14.50 11.81 8.48
CA ALA A 85 -14.37 12.50 9.76
C ALA A 85 -14.73 13.99 9.66
N GLU A 86 -14.32 14.66 8.58
CA GLU A 86 -14.67 16.06 8.30
C GLU A 86 -16.18 16.21 8.09
N ALA A 87 -16.80 15.34 7.30
CA ALA A 87 -18.25 15.33 7.10
C ALA A 87 -19.02 15.07 8.41
N LEU A 88 -18.51 14.20 9.28
CA LEU A 88 -19.11 13.95 10.60
C LEU A 88 -19.03 15.19 11.49
N GLN A 89 -17.89 15.89 11.47
CA GLN A 89 -17.71 17.12 12.23
C GLN A 89 -18.65 18.23 11.74
N ASP A 90 -18.79 18.40 10.42
CA ASP A 90 -19.70 19.36 9.81
C ASP A 90 -21.16 19.06 10.19
N GLN A 91 -21.58 17.79 10.10
CA GLN A 91 -22.91 17.37 10.53
C GLN A 91 -23.15 17.66 12.01
N GLN A 92 -22.17 17.39 12.88
CA GLN A 92 -22.26 17.69 14.33
C GLN A 92 -22.35 19.20 14.61
N ASN A 93 -21.80 20.04 13.73
CA ASN A 93 -21.89 21.50 13.79
C ASN A 93 -23.19 22.05 13.16
N GLY A 94 -24.08 21.19 12.66
CA GLY A 94 -25.34 21.59 12.01
C GLY A 94 -25.14 22.17 10.61
N VAL A 95 -23.99 21.90 9.97
CA VAL A 95 -23.78 22.16 8.55
C VAL A 95 -24.52 21.08 7.77
N ASP A 96 -25.31 21.48 6.77
CA ASP A 96 -25.96 20.54 5.86
C ASP A 96 -24.90 19.98 4.91
N THR A 97 -24.54 18.71 5.11
CA THR A 97 -23.57 18.02 4.26
C THR A 97 -24.29 17.26 3.16
N GLU A 98 -23.82 17.39 1.92
CA GLU A 98 -24.34 16.61 0.79
C GLU A 98 -24.07 15.10 0.95
N PHE A 99 -23.06 14.75 1.75
CA PHE A 99 -22.59 13.39 1.93
C PHE A 99 -22.85 12.88 3.36
N ASP A 100 -23.34 11.65 3.45
CA ASP A 100 -23.54 10.91 4.70
C ASP A 100 -22.19 10.40 5.22
N PRO A 101 -21.68 10.91 6.36
CA PRO A 101 -20.37 10.53 6.88
C PRO A 101 -20.26 9.04 7.23
N TYR A 102 -21.34 8.40 7.66
CA TYR A 102 -21.31 6.96 7.99
C TYR A 102 -21.19 6.10 6.74
N ARG A 103 -21.82 6.54 5.64
CA ARG A 103 -21.63 5.89 4.34
C ARG A 103 -20.20 6.07 3.85
N MET A 104 -19.63 7.26 3.98
CA MET A 104 -18.24 7.53 3.60
C MET A 104 -17.24 6.69 4.43
N GLU A 105 -17.48 6.52 5.72
CA GLU A 105 -16.69 5.65 6.59
C GLU A 105 -16.78 4.18 6.13
N SER A 106 -17.99 3.70 5.81
CA SER A 106 -18.18 2.34 5.27
C SER A 106 -17.44 2.13 3.94
N GLU A 107 -17.47 3.11 3.03
CA GLU A 107 -16.73 3.05 1.77
C GLU A 107 -15.21 3.02 2.02
N ALA A 108 -14.72 3.78 3.02
CA ALA A 108 -13.32 3.74 3.42
C ALA A 108 -12.89 2.38 4.01
N ASP A 109 -13.75 1.73 4.79
CA ASP A 109 -13.54 0.39 5.33
C ASP A 109 -13.44 -0.67 4.22
N GLU A 110 -14.31 -0.61 3.22
CA GLU A 110 -14.27 -1.50 2.04
C GLU A 110 -12.95 -1.32 1.27
N MET A 111 -12.54 -0.08 1.01
CA MET A 111 -11.25 0.22 0.37
C MET A 111 -10.06 -0.29 1.18
N ASN A 112 -10.12 -0.18 2.51
CA ASN A 112 -9.06 -0.67 3.39
C ASN A 112 -8.99 -2.22 3.38
N ALA A 113 -10.13 -2.91 3.32
CA ALA A 113 -10.16 -4.37 3.21
C ALA A 113 -9.55 -4.87 1.88
N GLU A 114 -9.85 -4.18 0.78
CA GLU A 114 -9.22 -4.43 -0.53
C GLU A 114 -7.71 -4.19 -0.48
N LEU A 115 -7.29 -3.09 0.13
CA LEU A 115 -5.89 -2.75 0.31
C LEU A 115 -5.14 -3.82 1.11
N GLU A 116 -5.66 -4.26 2.25
CA GLU A 116 -5.00 -5.29 3.08
C GLU A 116 -4.84 -6.62 2.35
N THR A 117 -5.80 -6.95 1.49
CA THR A 117 -5.71 -8.11 0.59
C THR A 117 -4.55 -7.95 -0.40
N ILE A 118 -4.45 -6.79 -1.06
CA ILE A 118 -3.38 -6.48 -2.01
C ILE A 118 -2.01 -6.47 -1.32
N LEU A 119 -1.88 -5.80 -0.18
CA LEU A 119 -0.64 -5.74 0.61
C LEU A 119 -0.17 -7.16 0.97
N SER A 120 -1.07 -7.98 1.50
CA SER A 120 -0.77 -9.37 1.87
C SER A 120 -0.30 -10.21 0.68
N ASN A 121 -0.94 -10.06 -0.48
CA ASN A 121 -0.59 -10.84 -1.67
C ASN A 121 0.72 -10.36 -2.31
N VAL A 122 0.99 -9.05 -2.30
CA VAL A 122 2.29 -8.50 -2.71
C VAL A 122 3.39 -8.99 -1.78
N LEU A 123 3.19 -8.94 -0.46
CA LEU A 123 4.17 -9.42 0.52
C LEU A 123 4.53 -10.89 0.29
N LYS A 124 3.52 -11.77 0.18
CA LYS A 124 3.71 -13.20 -0.13
C LYS A 124 4.52 -13.40 -1.41
N ALA A 125 4.25 -12.61 -2.45
CA ALA A 125 4.97 -12.69 -3.71
C ALA A 125 6.43 -12.22 -3.58
N VAL A 126 6.71 -11.20 -2.76
CA VAL A 126 8.07 -10.70 -2.46
C VAL A 126 8.84 -11.76 -1.67
N GLU A 127 8.25 -12.30 -0.61
CA GLU A 127 8.86 -13.35 0.23
C GLU A 127 9.11 -14.64 -0.56
N SER A 128 8.17 -15.05 -1.42
CA SER A 128 8.36 -16.18 -2.31
C SER A 128 9.56 -15.99 -3.25
N ARG A 129 9.79 -14.75 -3.73
CA ARG A 129 10.97 -14.43 -4.53
C ARG A 129 12.26 -14.51 -3.71
N MET A 130 12.26 -14.01 -2.48
CA MET A 130 13.41 -14.09 -1.57
C MET A 130 13.83 -15.55 -1.32
N ASN A 131 12.86 -16.44 -1.14
CA ASN A 131 13.11 -17.87 -0.88
C ASN A 131 13.52 -18.67 -2.13
N LYS A 132 13.34 -18.10 -3.34
CA LYS A 132 13.71 -18.72 -4.62
C LYS A 132 15.06 -18.23 -5.15
N GLU A 133 15.59 -17.11 -4.65
CA GLU A 133 16.98 -16.75 -4.94
C GLU A 133 17.89 -17.73 -4.19
N PRO A 134 18.82 -18.43 -4.88
CA PRO A 134 19.79 -19.26 -4.17
C PRO A 134 20.54 -18.36 -3.20
N ALA A 135 20.66 -18.80 -1.95
CA ALA A 135 21.66 -18.26 -1.04
C ALA A 135 22.99 -18.36 -1.79
N VAL A 136 23.50 -17.22 -2.28
CA VAL A 136 24.81 -17.16 -2.91
C VAL A 136 25.77 -17.61 -1.83
N ALA A 137 26.28 -18.84 -1.96
CA ALA A 137 27.43 -19.29 -1.22
C ALA A 137 28.60 -18.37 -1.59
N ALA A 138 29.01 -17.52 -0.64
CA ALA A 138 30.33 -16.92 -0.55
C ALA A 138 30.53 -16.40 0.88
#